data_AF-A0A965CVA9-F1
#
_entry.id   AF-A0A965CVA9-F1
#
_cell.length_a   1.000
_cell.length_b   1.000
_cell.length_c   1.000
_cell.angle_alpha   90.00
_cell.angle_beta   90.00
_cell.angle_gamma   90.00
#
_symmetry.space_group_name_H-M   'P 1'
#
loop_
_entity.id
_entity.type
_entity.pdbx_description
1 polymer ?
#
loop_
_entity_poly.entity_id
_entity_poly.type
_entity_poly.pdbx_seq_one_letter_code
_entity_poly.pdbx_strand_id
1 'polypeptide(L)'
;MFAQGTPAPAGNPAATPGIDKRQENQQKRIDAGVKSGQLTEKEAARMEKRQEKLQKDKEKAQADGVVTKKERHHLNREADRNSKAIARQKHDGQHK
;
A
#
# COMPACT_ATOMS: atom_id res chain seq x y z
N MET A 1 -38.15 26.12 -14.23
CA MET A 1 -37.00 25.26 -14.58
C MET A 1 -35.87 25.55 -13.60
N PHE A 2 -35.66 24.69 -12.59
CA PHE A 2 -34.44 24.72 -11.78
C PHE A 2 -34.01 23.27 -11.55
N ALA A 3 -33.02 22.84 -12.31
CA ALA A 3 -32.39 21.53 -12.16
C ALA A 3 -31.55 21.54 -10.88
N GLN A 4 -31.95 20.74 -9.91
CA GLN A 4 -31.15 20.50 -8.71
C GLN A 4 -30.04 19.52 -9.10
N GLY A 5 -28.81 20.02 -9.20
CA GLY A 5 -27.63 19.19 -9.38
C GLY A 5 -27.42 18.37 -8.12
N THR A 6 -27.54 17.05 -8.21
CA THR A 6 -27.17 16.12 -7.15
C THR A 6 -25.67 16.30 -6.86
N PRO A 7 -25.25 16.67 -5.63
CA PRO A 7 -23.84 16.64 -5.29
C PRO A 7 -23.38 15.18 -5.38
N ALA A 8 -22.46 14.90 -6.31
CA ALA A 8 -21.75 13.62 -6.34
C ALA A 8 -21.18 13.37 -4.94
N PRO A 9 -21.19 12.12 -4.43
CA PRO A 9 -20.62 11.83 -3.13
C PRO A 9 -19.15 12.24 -3.16
N ALA A 10 -18.82 13.34 -2.47
CA ALA A 10 -17.44 13.71 -2.21
C ALA A 10 -16.87 12.59 -1.33
N GLY A 11 -16.21 11.62 -1.96
CA GLY A 11 -15.50 10.56 -1.26
C GLY A 11 -14.58 11.20 -0.22
N ASN A 12 -14.47 10.57 0.95
CA ASN A 12 -13.71 11.08 2.08
C ASN A 12 -12.33 11.59 1.57
N PRO A 13 -11.99 12.88 1.69
CA PRO A 13 -10.77 13.44 1.11
C PRO A 13 -9.50 12.83 1.73
N ALA A 14 -9.62 12.24 2.93
CA ALA A 14 -8.58 11.44 3.57
C ALA A 14 -8.47 10.00 3.02
N ALA A 15 -9.47 9.51 2.28
CA ALA A 15 -9.47 8.14 1.80
C ALA A 15 -8.40 7.90 0.73
N THR A 16 -7.79 6.73 0.80
CA THR A 16 -6.73 6.28 -0.09
C THR A 16 -7.01 4.87 -0.63
N PRO A 17 -8.19 4.62 -1.23
CA PRO A 17 -8.66 3.26 -1.57
C PRO A 17 -7.71 2.50 -2.53
N GLY A 18 -7.01 3.21 -3.42
CA GLY A 18 -6.01 2.60 -4.31
C GLY A 18 -4.71 2.17 -3.61
N ILE A 19 -4.39 2.79 -2.47
CA ILE A 19 -3.24 2.41 -1.63
C ILE A 19 -3.67 1.24 -0.73
N ASP A 20 -4.87 1.29 -0.15
CA ASP A 20 -5.42 0.21 0.67
C ASP A 20 -5.45 -1.13 -0.10
N LYS A 21 -6.01 -1.13 -1.31
CA LYS A 21 -6.01 -2.31 -2.20
C LYS A 21 -4.60 -2.79 -2.53
N ARG A 22 -3.64 -1.87 -2.64
CA ARG A 22 -2.23 -2.22 -2.89
C ARG A 22 -1.59 -2.86 -1.66
N GLN A 23 -1.87 -2.38 -0.45
CA GLN A 23 -1.37 -2.99 0.79
C GLN A 23 -1.94 -4.41 0.95
N GLU A 24 -3.24 -4.59 0.74
CA GLU A 24 -3.88 -5.92 0.81
C GLU A 24 -3.24 -6.92 -0.17
N ASN A 25 -3.02 -6.49 -1.42
CA ASN A 25 -2.36 -7.34 -2.42
C ASN A 25 -0.89 -7.64 -2.07
N GLN A 26 -0.20 -6.71 -1.42
CA GLN A 26 1.17 -6.92 -0.97
C GLN A 26 1.21 -7.91 0.18
N GLN A 27 0.28 -7.82 1.14
CA GLN A 27 0.14 -8.79 2.23
C GLN A 27 -0.07 -10.20 1.71
N LYS A 28 -1.04 -10.37 0.80
CA LYS A 28 -1.31 -11.67 0.15
C LYS A 28 -0.07 -12.26 -0.53
N ARG A 29 0.78 -11.42 -1.13
CA ARG A 29 2.02 -11.87 -1.79
C ARG A 29 3.11 -12.25 -0.79
N ILE A 30 3.19 -11.56 0.34
CA ILE A 30 4.11 -11.91 1.43
C ILE A 30 3.67 -13.26 2.01
N ASP A 31 2.40 -13.40 2.38
CA ASP A 31 1.83 -14.62 2.95
C ASP A 31 2.00 -15.82 1.99
N ALA A 32 1.69 -15.63 0.71
CA ALA A 32 1.89 -16.65 -0.31
C ALA A 32 3.36 -17.01 -0.48
N GLY A 33 4.27 -16.03 -0.43
CA GLY A 33 5.71 -16.24 -0.53
C GLY A 33 6.28 -17.03 0.64
N VAL A 34 5.81 -16.76 1.86
CA VAL A 34 6.17 -17.54 3.06
C VAL A 34 5.64 -18.97 2.94
N LYS A 35 4.35 -19.13 2.60
CA LYS A 35 3.72 -20.45 2.46
C LYS A 35 4.36 -21.32 1.38
N SER A 36 4.78 -20.72 0.27
CA SER A 36 5.43 -21.44 -0.83
C SER A 36 6.94 -21.59 -0.64
N GLY A 37 7.52 -21.06 0.45
CA GLY A 37 8.97 -21.01 0.66
C GLY A 37 9.74 -20.10 -0.29
N GLN A 38 9.05 -19.24 -1.07
CA GLN A 38 9.67 -18.24 -1.95
C GLN A 38 10.20 -17.02 -1.18
N LEU A 39 9.82 -16.86 0.08
CA LEU A 39 10.35 -15.85 1.00
C LEU A 39 10.76 -16.55 2.28
N THR A 40 11.96 -16.24 2.77
CA THR A 40 12.35 -16.62 4.14
C THR A 40 11.61 -15.77 5.17
N GLU A 41 11.48 -16.25 6.41
CA GLU A 41 10.86 -15.47 7.50
C GLU A 41 11.52 -14.10 7.70
N LYS A 42 12.85 -14.03 7.53
CA LYS A 42 13.61 -12.78 7.62
C LYS A 42 13.24 -11.80 6.51
N GLU A 43 13.02 -12.30 5.29
CA GLU A 43 12.62 -11.45 4.15
C GLU A 43 11.18 -10.99 4.28
N ALA A 44 10.29 -11.89 4.69
CA ALA A 44 8.91 -11.55 5.03
C ALA A 44 8.87 -10.45 6.09
N ALA A 45 9.62 -10.59 7.20
CA ALA A 45 9.72 -9.57 8.25
C ALA A 45 10.24 -8.22 7.72
N ARG A 46 11.17 -8.21 6.76
CA ARG A 46 11.61 -6.96 6.09
C ARG A 46 10.49 -6.35 5.24
N MET A 47 9.68 -7.17 4.57
CA MET A 47 8.54 -6.68 3.77
C MET A 47 7.40 -6.16 4.67
N GLU A 48 7.15 -6.81 5.81
CA GLU A 48 6.20 -6.35 6.83
C GLU A 48 6.58 -4.96 7.36
N LYS A 49 7.85 -4.75 7.72
CA LYS A 49 8.33 -3.42 8.15
C LYS A 49 8.09 -2.33 7.09
N ARG A 50 8.13 -2.69 5.81
CA ARG A 50 7.82 -1.77 4.71
C ARG A 50 6.33 -1.49 4.59
N GLN A 51 5.47 -2.47 4.82
CA GLN A 51 4.01 -2.27 4.92
C GLN A 51 3.66 -1.35 6.10
N GLU A 52 4.26 -1.61 7.26
CA GLU A 52 4.05 -0.81 8.47
C GLU A 52 4.48 0.65 8.25
N LYS A 53 5.61 0.87 7.58
CA LYS A 53 6.04 2.23 7.23
C LYS A 53 5.02 2.93 6.33
N LEU A 54 4.55 2.27 5.27
CA LEU A 54 3.52 2.83 4.38
C LEU A 54 2.22 3.13 5.14
N GLN A 55 1.84 2.29 6.10
CA GLN A 55 0.68 2.50 6.94
C GLN A 55 0.85 3.75 7.84
N LYS A 56 2.01 3.92 8.48
CA LYS A 56 2.33 5.13 9.27
C LYS A 56 2.32 6.40 8.41
N ASP A 57 2.85 6.32 7.20
CA ASP A 57 2.87 7.48 6.29
C ASP A 57 1.45 7.79 5.77
N LYS A 58 0.58 6.78 5.62
CA LYS A 58 -0.85 6.95 5.35
C LYS A 58 -1.56 7.65 6.50
N GLU A 59 -1.35 7.20 7.72
CA GLU A 59 -1.93 7.80 8.93
C GLU A 59 -1.52 9.26 9.10
N LYS A 60 -0.24 9.57 8.84
CA LYS A 60 0.24 10.97 8.84
C LYS A 60 -0.44 11.81 7.76
N ALA A 61 -0.56 11.30 6.55
CA ALA A 61 -1.26 12.02 5.47
C ALA A 61 -2.77 12.17 5.74
N GLN A 62 -3.34 11.33 6.60
CA GLN A 62 -4.75 11.40 7.01
C GLN A 62 -4.97 12.25 8.26
N ALA A 63 -3.92 12.57 9.01
CA ALA A 63 -4.00 13.30 10.28
C ALA A 63 -4.64 14.69 10.11
N ASP A 64 -4.37 15.34 8.98
CA ASP A 64 -4.87 16.68 8.65
C ASP A 64 -6.31 16.63 8.07
N GLY A 65 -6.91 15.44 7.99
CA GLY A 65 -8.25 15.19 7.47
C GLY A 65 -8.38 15.21 5.93
N VAL A 66 -7.30 15.54 5.21
CA VAL A 66 -7.26 15.59 3.74
C VAL A 66 -5.93 15.04 3.25
N VAL A 67 -5.98 14.04 2.37
CA VAL A 67 -4.78 13.57 1.66
C VAL A 67 -4.63 14.36 0.37
N THR A 68 -3.61 15.22 0.32
CA THR A 68 -3.29 16.03 -0.85
C THR A 68 -2.81 15.18 -2.03
N LYS A 69 -2.85 15.74 -3.25
CA LYS A 69 -2.31 15.05 -4.44
C LYS A 69 -0.83 14.69 -4.30
N LYS A 70 -0.04 15.53 -3.61
CA LYS A 70 1.39 15.30 -3.38
C LYS A 70 1.62 14.13 -2.43
N GLU A 71 0.87 14.06 -1.33
CA GLU A 71 0.93 12.94 -0.38
C GLU A 71 0.46 11.64 -1.03
N ARG A 72 -0.65 11.69 -1.78
CA ARG A 72 -1.13 10.53 -2.53
C ARG A 72 -0.07 10.02 -3.51
N HIS A 73 0.61 10.91 -4.23
CA HIS A 73 1.72 10.52 -5.10
C HIS A 73 2.89 9.91 -4.33
N HIS A 74 3.24 10.46 -3.16
CA HIS A 74 4.27 9.91 -2.28
C HIS A 74 3.94 8.48 -1.83
N LEU A 75 2.74 8.28 -1.29
CA LEU A 75 2.24 6.97 -0.84
C LEU A 75 2.18 5.95 -1.98
N ASN A 76 1.74 6.38 -3.17
CA ASN A 76 1.74 5.52 -4.35
C ASN A 76 3.16 5.07 -4.73
N ARG A 77 4.12 6.00 -4.74
CA ARG A 77 5.51 5.70 -5.06
C ARG A 77 6.12 4.73 -4.05
N GLU A 78 5.77 4.86 -2.77
CA GLU A 78 6.19 3.94 -1.72
C GLU A 78 5.56 2.55 -1.89
N ALA A 79 4.25 2.47 -2.13
CA ALA A 79 3.57 1.21 -2.44
C ALA A 79 4.19 0.50 -3.66
N ASP A 80 4.56 1.24 -4.70
CA ASP A 80 5.21 0.67 -5.88
C ASP A 80 6.63 0.16 -5.58
N ARG A 81 7.39 0.87 -4.73
CA ARG A 81 8.70 0.39 -4.25
C ARG A 81 8.57 -0.90 -3.44
N ASN A 82 7.57 -0.98 -2.56
CA ASN A 82 7.29 -2.17 -1.77
C ASN A 82 6.89 -3.35 -2.66
N SER A 83 6.01 -3.12 -3.64
CA SER A 83 5.63 -4.14 -4.63
C SER A 83 6.82 -4.70 -5.40
N LYS A 84 7.75 -3.82 -5.81
CA LYS A 84 9.00 -4.22 -6.49
C LYS A 84 9.94 -4.99 -5.55
N ALA A 85 10.05 -4.59 -4.28
CA ALA A 85 10.84 -5.31 -3.30
C ALA A 85 10.32 -6.74 -3.09
N ILE A 86 9.00 -6.90 -2.90
CA ILE A 86 8.37 -8.22 -2.78
C ILE A 86 8.60 -9.05 -4.04
N ALA A 87 8.49 -8.45 -5.24
CA ALA A 87 8.73 -9.18 -6.49
C ALA A 87 10.18 -9.68 -6.56
N ARG A 88 11.15 -8.82 -6.26
CA ARG A 88 12.56 -9.20 -6.27
C ARG A 88 12.87 -10.31 -5.28
N GLN A 89 12.39 -10.20 -4.04
CA GLN A 89 12.68 -11.20 -2.99
C GLN A 89 12.01 -12.54 -3.29
N LYS A 90 10.85 -12.56 -3.96
CA LYS A 90 10.24 -13.80 -4.43
C LYS A 90 11.02 -14.52 -5.54
N HIS A 91 11.90 -13.80 -6.25
CA HIS A 91 12.62 -14.30 -7.43
C HIS A 91 14.14 -14.37 -7.24
N ASP A 92 14.70 -13.77 -6.19
CA ASP A 92 16.14 -13.68 -6.00
C ASP A 92 16.78 -14.99 -5.50
N GLY A 93 15.96 -16.02 -5.28
CA GLY A 93 16.42 -17.39 -5.11
C GLY A 93 17.36 -17.54 -3.93
N GLN A 94 17.20 -16.72 -2.87
CA GLN A 94 17.93 -16.84 -1.60
C GLN A 94 17.45 -18.07 -0.80
N HIS A 95 17.37 -19.22 -1.47
CA HIS A 95 17.36 -20.53 -0.86
C HIS A 95 18.83 -20.86 -0.54
N LYS A 96 19.32 -20.46 0.63
CA LYS A 96 20.57 -20.99 1.20
C LYS A 96 20.31 -21.59 2.56
#